data_AF-A0A954EHR0-F1
#
_entry.id   AF-A0A954EHR0-F1
#
_cell.length_a   1.000
_cell.length_b   1.000
_cell.length_c   1.000
_cell.angle_alpha   90.00
_cell.angle_beta   90.00
_cell.angle_gamma   90.00
#
_symmetry.space_group_name_H-M   'P 1'
#
loop_
_entity.id
_entity.type
_entity.pdbx_description
1 polymer ?
#
loop_
_entity_poly.entity_id
_entity_poly.type
_entity_poly.pdbx_seq_one_letter_code
_entity_poly.pdbx_strand_id
1 'polypeptide(L)'
;LIRDLEARKLLDRTLVIIASEFSRDALIEGRPGSSANDQATFKVDAVQEMKHYGLHRHFTGGTSVVMFGGGMKAGYLYGKTADERPLVAIENPVSVMDLHATIMTALGISPQTAFITEGRPFYVTQDGAGRPAEDLFARRNA
;
A
#
# COMPACT_ATOMS: atom_id res chain seq x y z
N LEU A 1 -13.96 6.70 -14.71
CA LEU A 1 -13.42 5.32 -14.60
C LEU A 1 -14.28 4.40 -13.73
N ILE A 2 -14.23 4.46 -12.39
CA ILE A 2 -14.94 3.49 -11.52
C ILE A 2 -16.46 3.44 -11.83
N ARG A 3 -17.11 4.61 -11.87
CA ARG A 3 -18.53 4.74 -12.26
C ARG A 3 -18.83 4.17 -13.64
N ASP A 4 -17.90 4.28 -14.58
CA ASP A 4 -18.09 3.76 -15.95
C ASP A 4 -18.00 2.23 -15.97
N LEU A 5 -17.07 1.65 -15.21
CA LEU A 5 -16.93 0.20 -15.04
C LEU A 5 -18.18 -0.39 -14.35
N GLU A 6 -18.70 0.30 -13.34
CA GLU A 6 -19.93 -0.09 -12.64
C GLU A 6 -21.15 -0.03 -13.58
N ALA A 7 -21.35 1.10 -14.28
CA ALA A 7 -22.47 1.25 -15.22
C ALA A 7 -22.45 0.20 -16.35
N ARG A 8 -21.26 -0.29 -16.72
CA ARG A 8 -21.07 -1.34 -17.73
C ARG A 8 -21.03 -2.75 -17.15
N LYS A 9 -21.24 -2.92 -15.84
CA LYS A 9 -21.16 -4.22 -15.13
C LYS A 9 -19.83 -4.95 -15.33
N LEU A 10 -18.74 -4.18 -15.38
CA LEU A 10 -17.38 -4.69 -15.54
C LEU A 10 -16.61 -4.72 -14.22
N LEU A 11 -17.08 -4.04 -13.18
CA LEU A 11 -16.36 -3.92 -11.90
C LEU A 11 -16.20 -5.28 -11.18
N ASP A 12 -17.13 -6.22 -11.37
CA ASP A 12 -17.04 -7.57 -10.80
C ASP A 12 -15.86 -8.39 -11.35
N ARG A 13 -15.39 -8.05 -12.56
CA ARG A 13 -14.30 -8.73 -13.27
C ARG A 13 -13.07 -7.85 -13.47
N THR A 14 -13.02 -6.70 -12.83
CA THR A 14 -11.92 -5.74 -12.94
C THR A 14 -11.55 -5.25 -11.56
N LEU A 15 -10.33 -5.55 -11.14
CA LEU A 15 -9.74 -4.96 -9.96
C LEU A 15 -9.04 -3.66 -10.36
N VAL A 16 -9.47 -2.54 -9.76
CA VAL A 16 -8.78 -1.25 -9.89
C VAL A 16 -8.05 -0.96 -8.60
N ILE A 17 -6.77 -0.65 -8.68
CA ILE A 17 -5.91 -0.33 -7.54
C ILE A 17 -5.36 1.07 -7.73
N ILE A 18 -5.55 1.91 -6.73
CA ILE A 18 -4.96 3.25 -6.66
C ILE A 18 -4.02 3.23 -5.46
N ALA A 19 -2.73 3.37 -5.74
CA ALA A 19 -1.66 3.37 -4.76
C ALA A 19 -0.62 4.43 -5.11
N SER A 20 0.12 4.89 -4.11
CA SER A 20 1.34 5.68 -4.29
C SER A 20 2.56 4.77 -4.26
N GLU A 21 3.62 5.13 -4.97
CA GLU A 21 4.92 4.43 -4.90
C GLU A 21 5.48 4.44 -3.47
N PHE A 22 5.55 5.62 -2.85
CA PHE A 22 6.02 5.79 -1.48
C PHE A 22 5.19 6.85 -0.75
N SER A 23 5.04 6.69 0.56
CA SER A 23 4.43 7.70 1.43
C SER A 23 5.36 8.88 1.70
N ARG A 24 4.82 9.91 2.36
CA ARG A 24 5.52 11.15 2.70
C ARG A 24 5.20 11.58 4.12
N ASP A 25 6.22 11.98 4.87
CA ASP A 25 6.05 12.73 6.11
C ASP A 25 6.18 14.21 5.76
N ALA A 26 5.10 14.96 5.96
CA ALA A 26 5.06 16.40 5.69
C ALA A 26 5.94 17.22 6.65
N LEU A 27 6.38 16.62 7.77
CA LEU A 27 7.03 17.33 8.87
C LEU A 27 8.48 16.92 9.11
N ILE A 28 9.06 15.89 8.48
CA ILE A 28 10.48 15.56 8.71
C ILE A 28 11.37 16.58 7.99
N GLU A 29 11.69 17.63 8.74
CA GLU A 29 12.62 18.70 8.43
C GLU A 29 14.06 18.15 8.35
N GLY A 30 14.75 18.45 7.24
CA GLY A 30 16.21 18.45 7.21
C GLY A 30 16.73 19.44 8.25
N ARG A 31 17.60 19.01 9.17
CA ARG A 31 18.23 19.96 10.11
C ARG A 31 18.96 21.07 9.34
N PRO A 32 19.27 22.23 9.95
CA PRO A 32 20.19 23.19 9.34
C PRO A 32 21.49 22.47 8.92
N GLY A 33 21.75 22.42 7.60
CA GLY A 33 22.87 21.69 7.00
C GLY A 33 22.51 20.39 6.26
N SER A 34 21.27 19.89 6.39
CA SER A 34 20.72 18.82 5.56
C SER A 34 20.41 19.31 4.15
N SER A 35 20.67 18.46 3.17
CA SER A 35 20.42 18.65 1.74
C SER A 35 19.38 17.65 1.25
N ALA A 36 18.84 17.84 0.04
CA ALA A 36 17.94 16.86 -0.59
C ALA A 36 18.56 15.46 -0.77
N ASN A 37 19.89 15.34 -0.64
CA ASN A 37 20.63 14.09 -0.80
C ASN A 37 20.83 13.33 0.53
N ASP A 38 20.44 13.91 1.66
CA ASP A 38 20.49 13.24 2.96
C ASP A 38 19.08 13.08 3.56
N GLN A 39 18.87 11.97 4.28
CA GLN A 39 17.62 11.72 4.98
C GLN A 39 17.74 12.21 6.42
N ALA A 40 16.89 13.15 6.82
CA ALA A 40 16.72 13.48 8.23
C ALA A 40 16.07 12.31 8.98
N THR A 41 16.71 11.90 10.07
CA THR A 41 16.24 10.81 10.95
C THR A 41 15.64 11.32 12.25
N PHE A 42 15.59 12.64 12.46
CA PHE A 42 15.13 13.25 13.69
C PHE A 42 13.67 13.65 13.61
N LYS A 43 12.93 13.37 14.69
CA LYS A 43 11.54 13.79 14.84
C LYS A 43 11.53 15.29 15.14
N VAL A 44 10.78 16.05 14.35
CA VAL A 44 10.43 17.45 14.65
C VAL A 44 8.91 17.59 14.64
N ASP A 45 8.40 18.55 15.41
CA ASP A 45 6.96 18.78 15.58
C ASP A 45 6.44 19.95 14.74
N ALA A 46 7.32 20.83 14.25
CA ALA A 46 7.01 21.92 13.33
C ALA A 46 8.22 22.26 12.45
N VAL A 47 7.97 22.80 11.25
CA VAL A 47 9.03 23.34 10.37
C VAL A 47 9.59 24.62 11.00
N GLN A 48 10.90 24.64 11.29
CA GLN A 48 11.54 25.79 11.95
C GLN A 48 12.04 26.85 10.96
N GLU A 49 12.52 26.46 9.78
CA GLU A 49 12.98 27.40 8.75
C GLU A 49 12.29 27.16 7.39
N MET A 50 11.88 28.22 6.70
CA MET A 50 11.21 28.13 5.39
C MET A 50 12.04 27.42 4.31
N LYS A 51 13.38 27.46 4.40
CA LYS A 51 14.27 26.75 3.47
C LYS A 51 14.13 25.22 3.56
N HIS A 52 13.57 24.70 4.66
CA HIS A 52 13.30 23.28 4.85
C HIS A 52 11.86 22.88 4.46
N TYR A 53 11.02 23.84 4.05
CA TYR A 53 9.68 23.55 3.55
C TYR A 53 9.75 22.69 2.28
N GLY A 54 9.08 21.53 2.31
CA GLY A 54 9.08 20.58 1.20
C GLY A 54 10.22 19.54 1.25
N LEU A 55 11.17 19.64 2.19
CA LEU A 55 12.04 18.50 2.52
C LEU A 55 11.19 17.47 3.28
N HIS A 56 11.23 16.22 2.83
CA HIS A 56 10.36 15.17 3.34
C HIS A 56 11.04 13.81 3.29
N ARG A 57 10.68 12.96 4.25
CA ARG A 57 11.14 11.57 4.28
C ARG A 57 10.37 10.72 3.26
N HIS A 58 11.12 9.96 2.46
CA HIS A 58 10.61 8.84 1.68
C HIS A 58 10.48 7.61 2.60
N PHE A 59 9.43 6.81 2.43
CA PHE A 59 9.16 5.59 3.23
C PHE A 59 8.80 5.86 4.69
N THR A 60 7.64 6.48 4.89
CA THR A 60 7.00 6.46 6.22
C THR A 60 6.44 5.05 6.45
N GLY A 61 6.31 4.62 7.71
CA GLY A 61 5.86 3.26 8.08
C GLY A 61 4.40 2.91 7.73
N GLY A 62 3.77 3.62 6.78
CA GLY A 62 2.39 3.42 6.36
C GLY A 62 2.06 4.18 5.08
N THR A 63 1.19 3.61 4.27
CA THR A 63 0.56 4.24 3.10
C THR A 63 -0.90 3.80 3.01
N SER A 64 -1.68 4.44 2.13
CA SER A 64 -3.06 4.06 1.84
C SER A 64 -3.18 3.53 0.43
N VAL A 65 -3.94 2.45 0.27
CA VAL A 65 -4.25 1.82 -1.01
C VAL A 65 -5.77 1.77 -1.14
N VAL A 66 -6.30 2.22 -2.26
CA VAL A 66 -7.73 2.17 -2.55
C VAL A 66 -7.98 1.12 -3.62
N MET A 67 -8.89 0.19 -3.34
CA MET A 67 -9.20 -0.93 -4.22
C MET A 67 -10.70 -0.92 -4.58
N PHE A 68 -11.02 -1.18 -5.84
CA PHE A 68 -12.39 -1.28 -6.34
C PHE A 68 -12.57 -2.53 -7.18
N GLY A 69 -13.74 -3.17 -7.07
CA GLY A 69 -14.08 -4.34 -7.89
C GLY A 69 -13.28 -5.59 -7.54
N GLY A 70 -13.23 -6.54 -8.46
CA GLY A 70 -12.46 -7.79 -8.30
C GLY A 70 -12.86 -8.62 -7.06
N GLY A 71 -14.11 -8.50 -6.61
CA GLY A 71 -14.63 -9.19 -5.43
C GLY A 71 -14.28 -8.56 -4.08
N MET A 72 -13.73 -7.34 -4.05
CA MET A 72 -13.50 -6.59 -2.82
C MET A 72 -14.82 -6.10 -2.19
N LYS A 73 -14.87 -6.00 -0.86
CA LYS A 73 -16.00 -5.39 -0.14
C LYS A 73 -16.16 -3.92 -0.53
N ALA A 74 -17.38 -3.52 -0.88
CA ALA A 74 -17.70 -2.12 -1.16
C ALA A 74 -17.87 -1.32 0.14
N GLY A 75 -17.41 -0.06 0.17
CA GLY A 75 -17.58 0.84 1.31
C GLY A 75 -16.88 0.37 2.59
N TYR A 76 -15.80 -0.40 2.46
CA TYR A 76 -15.11 -1.03 3.57
C TYR A 76 -13.74 -0.38 3.83
N LEU A 77 -13.48 -0.04 5.09
CA LEU A 77 -12.18 0.46 5.56
C LEU A 77 -11.48 -0.66 6.33
N TYR A 78 -10.21 -0.92 6.01
CA TYR A 78 -9.41 -1.96 6.65
C TYR A 78 -8.13 -1.38 7.25
N GLY A 79 -7.95 -1.60 8.54
CA GLY A 79 -6.83 -1.08 9.31
C GLY A 79 -6.92 0.41 9.60
N LYS A 80 -5.93 0.90 10.36
CA LYS A 80 -5.88 2.29 10.85
C LYS A 80 -4.44 2.71 11.06
N THR A 81 -4.13 3.97 10.77
CA THR A 81 -2.86 4.63 11.14
C THR A 81 -3.00 5.43 12.43
N ALA A 82 -1.88 5.77 13.08
CA ALA A 82 -1.90 6.57 14.30
C ALA A 82 -2.67 7.88 14.13
N ASP A 83 -3.47 8.28 15.14
CA ASP A 83 -4.28 9.51 15.07
C ASP A 83 -3.41 10.77 14.98
N GLU A 84 -2.27 10.78 15.68
CA GLU A 84 -1.26 11.82 15.58
C GLU A 84 -0.10 11.33 14.71
N ARG A 85 0.23 12.10 13.66
CA ARG A 85 1.24 11.74 12.65
C ARG A 85 0.96 10.35 12.06
N PRO A 86 -0.03 10.22 11.16
CA PRO A 86 -0.54 8.94 10.60
C PRO A 86 0.44 8.27 9.63
N LEU A 87 1.64 7.97 10.13
CA LEU A 87 2.80 7.50 9.39
C LEU A 87 3.08 6.02 9.66
N VAL A 88 2.36 5.41 10.59
CA VAL A 88 2.51 4.02 11.01
C VAL A 88 1.12 3.41 11.13
N ALA A 89 0.94 2.23 10.55
CA ALA A 89 -0.27 1.43 10.75
C ALA A 89 -0.27 0.84 12.18
N ILE A 90 -1.35 1.09 12.91
CA ILE A 90 -1.54 0.65 14.30
C ILE A 90 -2.62 -0.43 14.45
N GLU A 91 -3.45 -0.61 13.42
CA GLU A 91 -4.50 -1.63 13.38
C GLU A 91 -4.45 -2.34 12.03
N ASN A 92 -4.49 -3.68 12.06
CA ASN A 92 -4.46 -4.57 10.88
C ASN A 92 -3.44 -4.14 9.81
N PRO A 93 -2.14 -4.03 10.16
CA PRO A 93 -1.11 -3.62 9.20
C PRO A 93 -0.99 -4.63 8.06
N VAL A 94 -0.94 -4.14 6.83
CA VAL A 94 -0.72 -4.95 5.63
C VAL A 94 0.65 -4.62 5.07
N SER A 95 1.53 -5.61 4.98
CA SER A 95 2.83 -5.45 4.33
C SER A 95 2.68 -5.38 2.80
N VAL A 96 3.69 -4.87 2.09
CA VAL A 96 3.68 -4.88 0.62
C VAL A 96 3.59 -6.31 0.07
N MET A 97 4.23 -7.26 0.74
CA MET A 97 4.18 -8.68 0.39
C MET A 97 2.76 -9.25 0.53
N ASP A 98 2.09 -8.96 1.64
CA ASP A 98 0.71 -9.39 1.90
C ASP A 98 -0.30 -8.68 0.97
N LEU A 99 -0.04 -7.42 0.62
CA LEU A 99 -0.82 -6.69 -0.38
C LEU A 99 -0.70 -7.35 -1.76
N HIS A 100 0.51 -7.70 -2.19
CA HIS A 100 0.71 -8.43 -3.45
C HIS A 100 0.02 -9.80 -3.41
N ALA A 101 0.13 -10.53 -2.30
CA ALA A 101 -0.60 -11.80 -2.13
C ALA A 101 -2.12 -11.59 -2.24
N THR A 102 -2.66 -10.55 -1.62
CA THR A 102 -4.07 -10.17 -1.71
C THR A 102 -4.48 -9.90 -3.16
N ILE A 103 -3.67 -9.17 -3.92
CA ILE A 103 -3.92 -8.88 -5.33
C ILE A 103 -3.94 -10.18 -6.16
N MET A 104 -2.94 -11.06 -5.99
CA MET A 104 -2.90 -12.33 -6.70
C MET A 104 -4.12 -13.20 -6.39
N THR A 105 -4.51 -13.27 -5.11
CA THR A 105 -5.71 -13.98 -4.68
C THR A 105 -6.99 -13.41 -5.31
N ALA A 106 -7.11 -12.08 -5.41
CA ALA A 106 -8.24 -11.43 -6.10
C ALA A 106 -8.35 -11.85 -7.57
N LEU A 107 -7.20 -12.08 -8.22
CA LEU A 107 -7.11 -12.55 -9.59
C LEU A 107 -7.31 -14.06 -9.74
N GLY A 108 -7.53 -14.79 -8.63
CA GLY A 108 -7.65 -16.25 -8.63
C GLY A 108 -6.33 -16.99 -8.79
N ILE A 109 -5.20 -16.32 -8.54
CA ILE A 109 -3.86 -16.88 -8.66
C ILE A 109 -3.31 -17.12 -7.25
N SER A 110 -2.70 -18.29 -7.03
CA SER A 110 -2.04 -18.59 -5.76
C SER A 110 -0.83 -17.65 -5.57
N PRO A 111 -0.65 -17.04 -4.37
CA PRO A 111 0.55 -16.24 -4.09
C PRO A 111 1.86 -17.04 -4.20
N GLN A 112 1.78 -18.38 -4.09
CA GLN A 112 2.89 -19.33 -4.23
C GLN A 112 3.18 -19.72 -5.68
N THR A 113 2.39 -19.24 -6.66
CA THR A 113 2.67 -19.51 -8.07
C THR A 113 4.08 -19.02 -8.41
N ALA A 114 4.87 -19.89 -9.01
CA ALA A 114 6.23 -19.62 -9.40
C ALA A 114 6.54 -20.20 -10.78
N PHE A 115 7.47 -19.56 -11.47
CA PHE A 115 8.02 -20.04 -12.73
C PHE A 115 9.49 -20.39 -12.53
N ILE A 116 9.96 -21.46 -13.16
CA ILE A 116 11.39 -21.79 -13.09
C ILE A 116 12.13 -20.90 -14.08
N THR A 117 13.04 -20.07 -13.57
CA THR A 117 13.90 -19.20 -14.35
C THR A 117 15.34 -19.49 -13.92
N GLU A 118 16.20 -19.85 -14.88
CA GLU A 118 17.61 -20.19 -14.63
C GLU A 118 17.80 -21.26 -13.51
N GLY A 119 16.89 -22.23 -13.42
CA GLY A 119 16.95 -23.32 -12.45
C GLY A 119 16.50 -22.94 -11.03
N ARG A 120 15.93 -21.75 -10.82
CA ARG A 120 15.39 -21.29 -9.52
C ARG A 120 13.93 -20.87 -9.65
N PRO A 121 13.11 -21.03 -8.61
CA PRO A 121 11.74 -20.52 -8.61
C PRO A 121 11.74 -18.99 -8.56
N PHE A 122 11.03 -18.37 -9.50
CA PHE A 122 10.70 -16.95 -9.51
C PHE A 122 9.20 -16.81 -9.21
N TYR A 123 8.88 -16.35 -8.01
CA TYR A 123 7.50 -16.25 -7.53
C TYR A 123 6.80 -15.03 -8.15
N VAL A 124 5.47 -15.13 -8.26
CA VAL A 124 4.61 -13.99 -8.64
C VAL A 124 4.51 -12.92 -7.55
N THR A 125 4.97 -13.26 -6.34
CA THR A 125 5.20 -12.35 -5.21
C THR A 125 6.68 -12.38 -4.84
N GLN A 126 7.09 -11.68 -3.78
CA GLN A 126 8.51 -11.60 -3.39
C GLN A 126 9.17 -12.98 -3.20
N ASP A 127 8.49 -13.89 -2.50
CA ASP A 127 9.00 -15.22 -2.14
C ASP A 127 7.91 -16.30 -2.00
N GLY A 128 6.65 -15.96 -2.31
CA GLY A 128 5.51 -16.86 -2.16
C GLY A 128 4.96 -16.99 -0.73
N ALA A 129 5.55 -16.33 0.27
CA ALA A 129 5.16 -16.46 1.68
C ALA A 129 4.10 -15.43 2.13
N GLY A 130 3.75 -14.46 1.27
CA GLY A 130 2.74 -13.45 1.57
C GLY A 130 1.37 -14.04 1.89
N ARG A 131 0.70 -13.47 2.90
CA ARG A 131 -0.62 -13.89 3.37
C ARG A 131 -1.68 -12.88 2.93
N PRO A 132 -2.67 -13.28 2.11
CA PRO A 132 -3.74 -12.39 1.71
C PRO A 132 -4.52 -11.83 2.90
N ALA A 133 -4.88 -10.56 2.86
CA ALA A 133 -5.81 -9.96 3.81
C ALA A 133 -7.24 -10.38 3.45
N GLU A 134 -7.64 -11.58 3.87
CA GLU A 134 -8.90 -12.21 3.46
C GLU A 134 -10.14 -11.39 3.80
N ASP A 135 -10.08 -10.60 4.88
CA ASP A 135 -11.16 -9.73 5.32
C ASP A 135 -11.53 -8.64 4.30
N LEU A 136 -10.69 -8.36 3.30
CA LEU A 136 -10.98 -7.41 2.23
C LEU A 136 -11.98 -7.96 1.21
N PHE A 137 -12.11 -9.27 1.08
CA PHE A 137 -12.98 -9.89 0.08
C PHE A 137 -14.43 -9.94 0.55
N ALA A 138 -15.36 -9.64 -0.35
CA ALA A 138 -16.76 -9.93 -0.12
C ALA A 138 -16.92 -11.46 -0.01
N ARG A 139 -17.74 -11.93 0.94
CA ARG A 139 -18.05 -13.37 1.02
C ARG A 139 -18.61 -13.81 -0.32
N ARG A 140 -17.94 -14.76 -0.97
CA ARG A 140 -18.51 -15.43 -2.13
C ARG A 140 -19.71 -16.23 -1.61
N ASN A 141 -20.91 -15.86 -2.04
CA ASN A 141 -22.04 -16.76 -1.90
C ASN A 141 -21.68 -18.02 -2.70
N ALA A 142 -21.60 -19.15 -2.00
CA ALA A 142 -21.43 -20.47 -2.60
C ALA A 142 -22.64 -20.83 -3.45
#